data_AF-A0A1I5K9U3-F1
#
_entry.id   AF-A0A1I5K9U3-F1
#
_cell.length_a   1.000
_cell.length_b   1.000
_cell.length_c   1.000
_cell.angle_alpha   90.00
_cell.angle_beta   90.00
_cell.angle_gamma   90.00
#
_symmetry.space_group_name_H-M   'P 1'
#
loop_
_entity.id
_entity.type
_entity.pdbx_description
1 polymer ?
#
loop_
_entity_poly.entity_id
_entity_poly.type
_entity_poly.pdbx_seq_one_letter_code
_entity_poly.pdbx_strand_id
1 'polypeptide(L)'
;MLTEWIMKKARFAGIAIVAGVALTACEARDENAAPAADNEMPEAAQTSQVTRIDTDPAPAPAPQAIKTVPFARGSTMDITNIEIVGDIMTVEFRLTDREGNWTQNIDLDQVNYIEDQTSRMVSVLQNNDGQYVASPLTANGSSVRVQTRDGIGWFKFPRPAEGVTTISLSIPEAGSLNGLPVPST
;
A
#
# COMPACT_ATOMS: atom_id res chain seq x y z
N MET A 1 -56.91 -1.57 24.01
CA MET A 1 -57.31 -0.92 22.75
C MET A 1 -56.04 -0.84 21.91
N LEU A 2 -55.76 -1.84 21.04
CA LEU A 2 -56.16 -1.87 19.61
C LEU A 2 -55.76 -0.53 18.94
N THR A 3 -54.92 -0.44 17.91
CA THR A 3 -54.77 -1.31 16.73
C THR A 3 -53.49 -0.94 15.95
N GLU A 4 -52.96 -1.92 15.23
CA GLU A 4 -51.83 -1.87 14.28
C GLU A 4 -52.04 -0.90 13.10
N TRP A 5 -50.93 -0.45 12.47
CA TRP A 5 -50.97 0.07 11.10
C TRP A 5 -49.73 -0.34 10.24
N ILE A 6 -49.87 -1.52 9.63
CA ILE A 6 -49.71 -1.84 8.21
C ILE A 6 -48.39 -1.49 7.47
N MET A 7 -47.72 -2.58 7.10
CA MET A 7 -46.70 -2.73 6.05
C MET A 7 -47.15 -2.20 4.67
N LYS A 8 -46.20 -1.66 3.89
CA LYS A 8 -46.26 -1.66 2.42
C LYS A 8 -45.03 -2.36 1.84
N LYS A 9 -45.24 -3.60 1.42
CA LYS A 9 -44.36 -4.38 0.55
C LYS A 9 -44.66 -3.97 -0.90
N ALA A 10 -43.66 -3.60 -1.68
CA ALA A 10 -43.76 -3.55 -3.13
C ALA A 10 -42.71 -4.51 -3.71
N ARG A 11 -43.19 -5.64 -4.21
CA ARG A 11 -42.45 -6.59 -5.04
C ARG A 11 -42.62 -6.14 -6.49
N PHE A 12 -41.53 -5.97 -7.22
CA PHE A 12 -41.55 -6.01 -8.68
C PHE A 12 -40.55 -7.06 -9.16
N ALA A 13 -41.06 -7.95 -9.99
CA ALA A 13 -40.38 -9.08 -10.60
C ALA A 13 -40.21 -8.83 -12.11
N GLY A 14 -39.13 -9.35 -12.67
CA GLY A 14 -38.86 -9.56 -14.10
C GLY A 14 -37.40 -10.04 -14.21
N ILE A 15 -37.05 -11.31 -14.52
CA ILE A 15 -37.24 -12.12 -15.75
C ILE A 15 -36.68 -11.35 -16.97
N ALA A 16 -35.75 -11.81 -17.82
CA ALA A 16 -35.11 -13.10 -18.14
C ALA A 16 -33.78 -12.85 -18.89
N ILE A 17 -32.74 -13.69 -18.68
CA ILE A 17 -32.12 -14.67 -19.62
C ILE A 17 -31.72 -14.14 -21.01
N VAL A 18 -30.40 -14.14 -21.31
CA VAL A 18 -29.83 -14.68 -22.57
C VAL A 18 -28.45 -15.28 -22.27
N ALA A 19 -28.21 -16.47 -22.82
CA ALA A 19 -27.02 -17.31 -22.68
C ALA A 19 -26.21 -17.39 -24.00
N GLY A 20 -24.95 -17.84 -23.91
CA GLY A 20 -24.17 -18.44 -25.01
C GLY A 20 -23.07 -17.55 -25.59
N VAL A 21 -21.89 -18.01 -26.05
CA VAL A 21 -21.22 -19.32 -26.24
C VAL A 21 -19.71 -18.96 -26.46
N ALA A 22 -18.79 -19.45 -25.63
CA ALA A 22 -17.74 -20.46 -25.89
C ALA A 22 -16.59 -20.17 -26.90
N LEU A 23 -15.37 -20.34 -26.35
CA LEU A 23 -14.14 -20.96 -26.88
C LEU A 23 -13.38 -20.33 -28.06
N THR A 24 -12.11 -20.00 -27.81
CA THR A 24 -11.00 -20.44 -28.68
C THR A 24 -9.69 -20.46 -27.89
N ALA A 25 -9.27 -21.67 -27.53
CA ALA A 25 -7.92 -21.96 -27.06
C ALA A 25 -7.03 -22.20 -28.29
N CYS A 26 -5.82 -21.64 -28.30
CA CYS A 26 -4.71 -22.15 -29.10
C CYS A 26 -3.53 -22.30 -28.16
N GLU A 27 -3.31 -23.56 -27.77
CA GLU A 27 -2.11 -24.01 -27.09
C GLU A 27 -0.88 -23.90 -27.99
N ALA A 28 0.23 -23.71 -27.29
CA ALA A 28 1.60 -23.61 -27.75
C ALA A 28 2.05 -24.80 -28.60
N ARG A 29 3.14 -24.61 -29.35
CA ARG A 29 3.99 -25.74 -29.72
C ARG A 29 5.47 -25.40 -29.91
N ASP A 30 6.25 -26.05 -29.05
CA ASP A 30 7.58 -26.66 -29.17
C ASP A 30 8.81 -25.81 -29.54
N GLU A 31 9.58 -25.49 -28.49
CA GLU A 31 10.85 -26.19 -28.16
C GLU A 31 11.50 -27.00 -29.29
N ASN A 32 12.72 -26.64 -29.68
CA ASN A 32 13.65 -27.63 -30.20
C ASN A 32 15.05 -27.46 -29.60
N ALA A 33 15.54 -28.61 -29.17
CA ALA A 33 16.73 -28.88 -28.40
C ALA A 33 18.05 -28.56 -29.11
N ALA A 34 19.07 -28.33 -28.29
CA ALA A 34 20.48 -28.51 -28.63
C ALA A 34 20.77 -29.96 -29.06
N PRO A 35 21.95 -30.23 -29.64
CA PRO A 35 22.95 -30.89 -28.79
C PRO A 35 24.39 -30.43 -29.00
N ALA A 36 25.23 -30.94 -28.10
CA ALA A 36 26.59 -30.58 -27.76
C ALA A 36 27.69 -31.30 -28.58
N ALA A 37 28.94 -31.03 -28.14
CA ALA A 37 30.21 -31.75 -28.36
C ALA A 37 30.98 -31.36 -29.64
N ASP A 38 32.32 -31.17 -29.67
CA ASP A 38 33.38 -31.62 -28.78
C ASP A 38 34.66 -30.76 -28.93
N ASN A 39 35.38 -30.66 -27.81
CA ASN A 39 36.84 -30.65 -27.58
C ASN A 39 37.89 -29.89 -28.42
N GLU A 40 38.74 -29.22 -27.62
CA GLU A 40 40.22 -29.16 -27.66
C GLU A 40 40.96 -27.93 -28.25
N MET A 41 41.59 -27.22 -27.30
CA MET A 41 42.58 -26.13 -27.37
C MET A 41 43.96 -26.74 -27.70
N PRO A 42 44.93 -25.99 -28.29
CA PRO A 42 45.74 -25.08 -27.48
C PRO A 42 46.16 -23.81 -28.22
N GLU A 43 45.76 -22.62 -27.76
CA GLU A 43 46.52 -21.42 -28.11
C GLU A 43 46.46 -20.36 -27.01
N ALA A 44 47.61 -19.71 -26.82
CA ALA A 44 47.94 -18.80 -25.75
C ALA A 44 46.96 -17.62 -25.65
N ALA A 45 46.40 -17.41 -24.46
CA ALA A 45 45.79 -16.14 -24.11
C ALA A 45 46.28 -15.73 -22.72
N GLN A 46 46.97 -14.59 -22.70
CA GLN A 46 47.39 -13.86 -21.52
C GLN A 46 46.14 -13.56 -20.67
N THR A 47 45.94 -14.30 -19.59
CA THR A 47 44.91 -13.95 -18.61
C THR A 47 45.42 -12.80 -17.77
N SER A 48 45.08 -11.58 -18.18
CA SER A 48 44.88 -10.49 -17.22
C SER A 48 43.87 -11.00 -16.20
N GLN A 49 44.33 -11.29 -14.98
CA GLN A 49 43.44 -11.53 -13.85
C GLN A 49 42.73 -10.20 -13.56
N VAL A 50 41.59 -9.98 -14.22
CA VAL A 50 40.58 -9.07 -13.70
C VAL A 50 39.99 -9.81 -12.50
N THR A 51 40.53 -9.53 -11.32
CA THR A 51 39.82 -9.82 -10.07
C THR A 51 38.52 -9.02 -10.14
N ARG A 52 37.43 -9.69 -10.54
CA ARG A 52 36.08 -9.18 -10.34
C ARG A 52 35.92 -9.16 -8.82
N ILE A 53 36.08 -7.97 -8.23
CA ILE A 53 35.63 -7.74 -6.87
C ILE A 53 34.11 -7.80 -6.97
N ASP A 54 33.53 -8.97 -6.73
CA ASP A 54 32.12 -9.09 -6.40
C ASP A 54 31.92 -8.42 -5.05
N THR A 55 31.84 -7.09 -5.07
CA THR A 55 31.21 -6.36 -3.98
C THR A 55 29.72 -6.57 -4.18
N ASP A 56 29.20 -7.67 -3.64
CA ASP A 56 27.77 -7.78 -3.38
C ASP A 56 27.36 -6.51 -2.64
N PRO A 57 26.49 -5.65 -3.21
CA PRO A 57 26.09 -4.43 -2.54
C PRO A 57 25.48 -4.83 -1.21
N ALA A 58 26.14 -4.45 -0.10
CA ALA A 58 25.63 -4.66 1.23
C ALA A 58 24.15 -4.21 1.27
N PRO A 59 23.25 -4.99 1.89
CA PRO A 59 21.83 -4.64 1.94
C PRO A 59 21.69 -3.20 2.41
N ALA A 60 20.97 -2.38 1.64
CA ALA A 60 20.73 -1.00 2.02
C ALA A 60 20.09 -0.98 3.42
N PRO A 61 20.58 -0.13 4.34
CA PRO A 61 19.99 -0.03 5.67
C PRO A 61 18.50 0.30 5.52
N ALA A 62 17.66 -0.40 6.29
CA ALA A 62 16.22 -0.17 6.26
C ALA A 62 15.91 1.30 6.60
N PRO A 63 14.92 1.93 5.94
CA PRO A 63 14.51 3.30 6.23
C PRO A 63 14.29 3.48 7.74
N GLN A 64 14.86 4.55 8.31
CA GLN A 64 14.64 4.89 9.71
C GLN A 64 13.23 5.46 9.88
N ALA A 65 12.53 5.02 10.92
CA ALA A 65 11.21 5.53 11.22
C ALA A 65 11.29 6.99 11.67
N ILE A 66 10.46 7.86 11.07
CA ILE A 66 10.20 9.23 11.52
C ILE A 66 9.55 9.19 12.90
N LYS A 67 8.64 8.24 13.11
CA LYS A 67 7.96 8.02 14.38
C LYS A 67 7.49 6.57 14.47
N THR A 68 7.61 5.98 15.65
CA THR A 68 7.09 4.64 15.96
C THR A 68 6.03 4.74 17.03
N VAL A 69 4.90 4.04 16.85
CA VAL A 69 3.81 3.96 17.81
C VAL A 69 3.32 2.53 17.99
N PRO A 70 2.74 2.18 19.16
CA PRO A 70 1.99 0.94 19.31
C PRO A 70 0.82 0.87 18.32
N PHE A 71 0.48 -0.34 17.92
CA PHE A 71 -0.63 -0.62 17.02
C PHE A 71 -1.39 -1.88 17.49
N ALA A 72 -2.39 -2.32 16.73
CA ALA A 72 -3.23 -3.46 17.04
C ALA A 72 -2.43 -4.70 17.47
N ARG A 73 -2.98 -5.43 18.45
CA ARG A 73 -2.50 -6.76 18.86
C ARG A 73 -1.01 -6.79 19.26
N GLY A 74 -0.47 -5.67 19.75
CA GLY A 74 0.93 -5.59 20.18
C GLY A 74 1.94 -5.37 19.05
N SER A 75 1.47 -5.19 17.81
CA SER A 75 2.31 -4.74 16.71
C SER A 75 2.71 -3.27 16.86
N THR A 76 3.67 -2.82 16.06
CA THR A 76 4.09 -1.42 15.98
C THR A 76 3.84 -0.88 14.59
N MET A 77 3.49 0.41 14.52
CA MET A 77 3.44 1.17 13.28
C MET A 77 4.58 2.18 13.26
N ASP A 78 5.43 2.09 12.25
CA ASP A 78 6.47 3.05 11.94
C ASP A 78 5.97 3.96 10.81
N ILE A 79 6.00 5.28 10.99
CA ILE A 79 5.93 6.20 9.86
C ILE A 79 7.32 6.26 9.24
N THR A 80 7.46 5.78 8.00
CA THR A 80 8.76 5.59 7.34
C THR A 80 9.10 6.72 6.38
N ASN A 81 8.09 7.38 5.80
CA ASN A 81 8.28 8.49 4.90
C ASN A 81 7.09 9.47 4.97
N ILE A 82 7.39 10.76 4.83
CA ILE A 82 6.43 11.80 4.52
C ILE A 82 7.05 12.61 3.38
N GLU A 83 6.37 12.67 2.25
CA GLU A 83 6.85 13.39 1.06
C GLU A 83 5.74 14.26 0.47
N ILE A 84 6.13 15.34 -0.19
CA ILE A 84 5.23 16.20 -0.97
C ILE A 84 5.69 16.20 -2.41
N VAL A 85 4.80 15.81 -3.32
CA VAL A 85 5.03 15.87 -4.77
C VAL A 85 3.85 16.59 -5.42
N GLY A 86 4.11 17.79 -5.96
CA GLY A 86 3.05 18.66 -6.46
C GLY A 86 2.06 19.01 -5.35
N ASP A 87 0.77 18.77 -5.60
CA ASP A 87 -0.33 19.06 -4.67
C ASP A 87 -0.71 17.88 -3.77
N ILE A 88 0.15 16.86 -3.65
CA ILE A 88 -0.13 15.64 -2.90
C ILE A 88 0.96 15.41 -1.85
N MET A 89 0.53 15.13 -0.62
CA MET A 89 1.37 14.59 0.44
C MET A 89 1.15 13.08 0.55
N THR A 90 2.23 12.29 0.51
CA THR A 90 2.19 10.85 0.78
C THR A 90 2.74 10.59 2.18
N VAL A 91 2.01 9.81 2.98
CA VAL A 91 2.49 9.28 4.25
C VAL A 91 2.64 7.78 4.12
N GLU A 92 3.86 7.27 4.21
CA GLU A 92 4.18 5.85 4.20
C GLU A 92 4.36 5.33 5.63
N PHE A 93 3.88 4.11 5.86
CA PHE A 93 4.08 3.41 7.12
C PHE A 93 4.47 1.95 6.91
N ARG A 94 5.10 1.38 7.93
CA ARG A 94 5.39 -0.05 8.04
C ARG A 94 4.79 -0.61 9.33
N LEU A 95 4.08 -1.73 9.21
CA LEU A 95 3.67 -2.53 10.37
C LEU A 95 4.72 -3.59 10.66
N THR A 96 5.07 -3.72 11.94
CA THR A 96 6.02 -4.73 12.42
C THR A 96 5.44 -5.49 13.61
N ASP A 97 5.57 -6.82 13.60
CA ASP A 97 5.20 -7.72 14.68
C ASP A 97 6.28 -8.79 14.79
N ARG A 98 6.73 -9.07 16.02
CA ARG A 98 7.83 -10.02 16.28
C ARG A 98 7.36 -11.46 16.48
N GLU A 99 6.09 -11.65 16.81
CA GLU A 99 5.55 -12.92 17.30
C GLU A 99 4.54 -13.54 16.33
N GLY A 100 3.93 -12.74 15.44
CA GLY A 100 2.92 -13.19 14.49
C GLY A 100 2.94 -12.49 13.14
N ASN A 101 2.08 -12.96 12.25
CA ASN A 101 1.77 -12.29 11.00
C ASN A 101 0.26 -12.20 10.83
N TRP A 102 -0.29 -11.04 11.19
CA TRP A 102 -1.72 -10.76 11.15
C TRP A 102 -2.05 -9.88 9.96
N THR A 103 -3.26 -10.01 9.43
CA THR A 103 -3.78 -9.04 8.46
C THR A 103 -4.50 -7.95 9.21
N GLN A 104 -4.08 -6.70 9.01
CA GLN A 104 -4.75 -5.51 9.53
C GLN A 104 -5.49 -4.81 8.40
N ASN A 105 -6.70 -4.32 8.69
CA ASN A 105 -7.42 -3.41 7.82
C ASN A 105 -7.50 -2.06 8.53
N ILE A 106 -7.03 -1.00 7.88
CA ILE A 106 -7.11 0.36 8.38
C ILE A 106 -8.20 1.08 7.61
N ASP A 107 -9.28 1.44 8.27
CA ASP A 107 -10.44 2.09 7.64
C ASP A 107 -10.12 3.56 7.30
N LEU A 108 -10.22 3.90 6.02
CA LEU A 108 -9.70 5.17 5.48
C LEU A 108 -10.61 6.37 5.77
N ASP A 109 -11.87 6.15 6.09
CA ASP A 109 -12.81 7.18 6.54
C ASP A 109 -12.49 7.70 7.95
N GLN A 110 -11.72 6.93 8.72
CA GLN A 110 -11.25 7.30 10.05
C GLN A 110 -9.81 7.83 10.04
N VAL A 111 -9.10 7.76 8.91
CA VAL A 111 -7.76 8.32 8.76
C VAL A 111 -7.84 9.79 8.33
N ASN A 112 -7.21 10.66 9.11
CA ASN A 112 -7.14 12.09 8.83
C ASN A 112 -5.90 12.68 9.52
N TYR A 113 -5.51 13.89 9.14
CA TYR A 113 -4.59 14.68 9.96
C TYR A 113 -5.17 16.05 10.26
N ILE A 114 -4.65 16.67 11.32
CA ILE A 114 -4.91 18.07 11.66
C ILE A 114 -3.62 18.85 11.40
N GLU A 115 -3.73 19.96 10.69
CA GLU A 115 -2.65 20.94 10.54
C GLU A 115 -2.47 21.68 11.85
N ASP A 116 -1.31 21.57 12.49
CA ASP A 116 -1.14 22.09 13.85
C ASP A 116 -1.24 23.64 13.90
N GLN A 117 -0.84 24.32 12.81
CA GLN A 117 -0.83 25.79 12.72
C GLN A 117 -2.21 26.38 12.40
N THR A 118 -3.04 25.68 11.62
CA THR A 118 -4.32 26.19 11.13
C THR A 118 -5.53 25.51 11.79
N SER A 119 -5.29 24.41 12.52
CA SER A 119 -6.32 23.51 13.07
C SER A 119 -7.27 22.92 12.01
N ARG A 120 -6.87 22.95 10.73
CA ARG A 120 -7.66 22.37 9.64
C ARG A 120 -7.51 20.85 9.66
N MET A 121 -8.65 20.16 9.72
CA MET A 121 -8.70 18.71 9.53
C MET A 121 -8.72 18.37 8.04
N VAL A 122 -7.91 17.39 7.65
CA VAL A 122 -7.73 16.97 6.26
C VAL A 122 -7.83 15.45 6.19
N SER A 123 -8.74 14.95 5.36
CA SER A 123 -8.97 13.51 5.13
C SER A 123 -8.10 12.97 4.00
N VAL A 124 -7.97 11.64 3.93
CA VAL A 124 -7.33 10.94 2.80
C VAL A 124 -7.98 11.36 1.48
N LEU A 125 -7.16 11.58 0.46
CA LEU A 125 -7.61 11.93 -0.90
C LEU A 125 -8.53 10.86 -1.46
N GLN A 126 -9.52 11.31 -2.21
CA GLN A 126 -10.31 10.47 -3.10
C GLN A 126 -10.08 10.92 -4.55
N ASN A 127 -10.09 9.96 -5.47
CA ASN A 127 -10.07 10.26 -6.91
C ASN A 127 -11.46 10.78 -7.37
N ASN A 128 -11.58 11.08 -8.67
CA ASN A 128 -12.82 11.61 -9.25
C ASN A 128 -14.01 10.63 -9.16
N ASP A 129 -13.74 9.33 -8.94
CA ASP A 129 -14.76 8.29 -8.76
C ASP A 129 -15.12 8.09 -7.28
N GLY A 130 -14.56 8.89 -6.37
CA GLY A 130 -14.79 8.80 -4.93
C GLY A 130 -14.01 7.67 -4.24
N GLN A 131 -13.06 7.02 -4.93
CA GLN A 131 -12.23 5.97 -4.34
C GLN A 131 -11.03 6.58 -3.62
N TYR A 132 -10.72 6.08 -2.43
CA TYR A 132 -9.54 6.54 -1.70
C TYR A 132 -8.24 6.29 -2.47
N VAL A 133 -7.32 7.25 -2.35
CA VAL A 133 -5.97 7.15 -2.89
C VAL A 133 -5.05 6.69 -1.77
N ALA A 134 -4.98 5.38 -1.58
CA ALA A 134 -4.14 4.70 -0.60
C ALA A 134 -3.70 3.35 -1.17
N SER A 135 -2.79 2.65 -0.50
CA SER A 135 -2.41 1.29 -0.90
C SER A 135 -1.77 0.52 0.25
N PRO A 136 -1.83 -0.83 0.24
CA PRO A 136 -2.69 -1.68 -0.60
C PRO A 136 -4.16 -1.59 -0.20
N LEU A 137 -5.06 -1.38 -1.17
CA LEU A 137 -6.50 -1.29 -0.91
C LEU A 137 -7.15 -2.68 -0.81
N THR A 138 -8.18 -2.78 0.01
CA THR A 138 -9.16 -3.87 -0.04
C THR A 138 -9.95 -3.84 -1.34
N ALA A 139 -10.61 -4.95 -1.69
CA ALA A 139 -11.39 -5.06 -2.93
C ALA A 139 -12.52 -4.02 -3.06
N ASN A 140 -13.08 -3.54 -1.93
CA ASN A 140 -14.09 -2.49 -1.89
C ASN A 140 -13.49 -1.07 -1.81
N GLY A 141 -12.16 -0.93 -1.73
CA GLY A 141 -11.47 0.36 -1.71
C GLY A 141 -11.64 1.20 -0.44
N SER A 142 -12.27 0.68 0.62
CA SER A 142 -12.56 1.45 1.85
C SER A 142 -11.44 1.43 2.88
N SER A 143 -10.52 0.48 2.79
CA SER A 143 -9.52 0.23 3.83
C SER A 143 -8.18 -0.15 3.20
N VAL A 144 -7.09 0.14 3.90
CA VAL A 144 -5.76 -0.38 3.57
C VAL A 144 -5.53 -1.72 4.26
N ARG A 145 -5.18 -2.77 3.51
CA ARG A 145 -4.98 -4.14 4.01
C ARG A 145 -3.51 -4.54 4.03
N VAL A 146 -2.89 -4.53 5.20
CA VAL A 146 -1.44 -4.75 5.34
C VAL A 146 -1.18 -5.91 6.31
N GLN A 147 -0.15 -6.70 6.03
CA GLN A 147 0.33 -7.74 6.94
C GLN A 147 1.25 -7.16 8.02
N THR A 148 1.17 -7.64 9.26
CA THR A 148 1.99 -7.10 10.35
C THR A 148 3.45 -7.56 10.31
N ARG A 149 3.78 -8.58 9.51
CA ARG A 149 5.17 -8.99 9.28
C ARG A 149 5.79 -8.14 8.17
N ASP A 150 6.32 -6.99 8.54
CA ASP A 150 7.01 -6.03 7.67
C ASP A 150 6.16 -5.50 6.50
N GLY A 151 4.83 -5.42 6.68
CA GLY A 151 3.95 -4.91 5.65
C GLY A 151 4.03 -3.39 5.53
N ILE A 152 4.06 -2.89 4.30
CA ILE A 152 4.14 -1.46 3.98
C ILE A 152 2.80 -1.02 3.42
N GLY A 153 2.37 0.17 3.83
CA GLY A 153 1.21 0.84 3.26
C GLY A 153 1.43 2.35 3.20
N TRP A 154 0.55 3.03 2.49
CA TRP A 154 0.58 4.49 2.39
C TRP A 154 -0.81 5.09 2.22
N PHE A 155 -0.94 6.34 2.65
CA PHE A 155 -2.10 7.20 2.44
C PHE A 155 -1.67 8.45 1.68
N LYS A 156 -2.49 8.94 0.76
CA LYS A 156 -2.27 10.24 0.11
C LYS A 156 -3.27 11.26 0.61
N PHE A 157 -2.80 12.47 0.82
CA PHE A 157 -3.59 13.61 1.26
C PHE A 157 -3.35 14.80 0.32
N PRO A 158 -4.26 15.80 0.29
CA PRO A 158 -3.95 17.08 -0.31
C PRO A 158 -2.69 17.66 0.32
N ARG A 159 -1.96 18.50 -0.43
CA ARG A 159 -0.86 19.27 0.12
C ARG A 159 -1.35 20.09 1.33
N PRO A 160 -0.58 20.09 2.44
CA PRO A 160 -0.86 20.98 3.56
C PRO A 160 -0.91 22.45 3.12
N ALA A 161 -1.64 23.28 3.86
CA ALA A 161 -1.68 24.72 3.60
C ALA A 161 -0.29 25.35 3.70
N GLU A 162 -0.05 26.45 2.97
CA GLU A 162 1.22 27.16 3.04
C GLU A 162 1.54 27.60 4.49
N GLY A 163 2.79 27.38 4.90
CA GLY A 163 3.25 27.70 6.27
C GLY A 163 2.97 26.62 7.32
N VAL A 164 2.27 25.53 6.98
CA VAL A 164 2.13 24.36 7.86
C VAL A 164 3.45 23.59 7.90
N THR A 165 4.05 23.49 9.08
CA THR A 165 5.33 22.78 9.27
C THR A 165 5.16 21.44 10.00
N THR A 166 4.01 21.23 10.64
CA THR A 166 3.73 20.00 11.39
C THR A 166 2.26 19.60 11.31
N ILE A 167 2.00 18.29 11.42
CA ILE A 167 0.66 17.73 11.45
C ILE A 167 0.49 16.74 12.60
N SER A 168 -0.76 16.56 13.01
CA SER A 168 -1.18 15.50 13.94
C SER A 168 -2.02 14.48 13.17
N LEU A 169 -1.43 13.32 12.86
CA LEU A 169 -2.05 12.26 12.05
C LEU A 169 -2.82 11.28 12.95
N SER A 170 -4.11 11.12 12.71
CA SER A 170 -4.96 10.14 13.38
C SER A 170 -5.12 8.89 12.52
N ILE A 171 -4.79 7.74 13.10
CA ILE A 171 -4.99 6.42 12.48
C ILE A 171 -5.75 5.54 13.49
N PRO A 172 -6.78 4.79 13.06
CA PRO A 172 -7.46 3.80 13.89
C PRO A 172 -6.45 2.89 14.59
N GLU A 173 -6.69 2.57 15.87
CA GLU A 173 -5.82 1.73 16.73
C GLU A 173 -4.44 2.31 17.07
N ALA A 174 -3.83 3.15 16.22
CA ALA A 174 -2.58 3.86 16.53
C ALA A 174 -2.81 5.13 17.37
N GLY A 175 -4.02 5.69 17.32
CA GLY A 175 -4.35 6.97 17.93
C GLY A 175 -3.78 8.15 17.13
N SER A 176 -3.49 9.25 17.83
CA SER A 176 -2.96 10.48 17.20
C SER A 176 -1.43 10.55 17.30
N LEU A 177 -0.79 10.65 16.15
CA LEU A 177 0.63 10.88 15.98
C LEU A 177 0.88 12.38 15.80
N ASN A 178 1.09 13.07 16.92
CA ASN A 178 1.29 14.53 16.92
C ASN A 178 2.69 14.94 16.45
N GLY A 179 2.78 16.13 15.84
CA GLY A 179 4.04 16.80 15.51
C GLY A 179 4.85 16.12 14.41
N LEU A 180 4.19 15.39 13.50
CA LEU A 180 4.88 14.83 12.33
C LEU A 180 5.33 15.98 11.43
N PRO A 181 6.60 15.97 10.98
CA PRO A 181 7.14 17.06 10.17
C PRO A 181 6.50 17.06 8.78
N VAL A 182 6.20 18.25 8.28
CA VAL A 182 5.86 18.48 6.88
C VAL A 182 7.15 18.88 6.15
N PRO A 183 7.61 18.13 5.13
CA PRO A 183 8.80 18.47 4.37
C PRO A 183 8.67 19.86 3.74
N SER A 184 9.75 20.64 3.78
CA SER A 184 9.86 21.84 2.95
C SER A 184 9.96 21.39 1.49
N THR A 185 9.10 21.96 0.64
CA THR A 185 9.10 21.71 -0.81
C THR A 185 10.15 22.56 -1.50
#